data_AF-W2I317-F1
#
_entry.id   AF-W2I317-F1
#
_cell.length_a   1.000
_cell.length_b   1.000
_cell.length_c   1.000
_cell.angle_alpha   90.00
_cell.angle_beta   90.00
_cell.angle_gamma   90.00
#
_symmetry.space_group_name_H-M   'P 1'
#
loop_
_entity.id
_entity.type
_entity.pdbx_description
1 polymer ?
#
loop_
_entity_poly.entity_id
_entity_poly.type
_entity_poly.pdbx_seq_one_letter_code
_entity_poly.pdbx_strand_id
1 'polypeptide(L)'
;QIPAVIPTVEQGEELLVVSFDGSARDKRGGGACSAIVWKLPEWIVAAAESKYLPDLTVNEAEYQSLLLGFDLLSSLDQGRLIICGDSNLVIRQMRGEIECKAPGLTPLRRRALDCLRTWHEFLHVKRDWNQSADRLANTALHQQEGTVVTSEADSDDLVVLNRLQELLLPKDEGSVARMAATTRSRTRSKNSAKVLQLDVVQRIRTDRILRAQNEEKWIVNLKAYLSGDLEDLDAGEARACNKIADDYDVDDNGLLLYCPRAGRDDGERDRLVKLVVPEDLQQDVLVVAPAADDFCARILHEYHDAPRWRTSWS
;
A
#
# COMPACT_ATOMS: atom_id res chain seq x y z
N GLN A 1 -3.81 0.40 29.13
CA GLN A 1 -3.85 0.78 27.70
C GLN A 1 -5.07 0.08 27.13
N ILE A 2 -6.10 0.83 26.72
CA ILE A 2 -7.25 0.23 26.03
C ILE A 2 -6.75 -0.08 24.61
N PRO A 3 -6.77 -1.33 24.14
CA PRO A 3 -6.38 -1.62 22.76
C PRO A 3 -7.29 -0.82 21.83
N ALA A 4 -6.69 -0.13 20.85
CA ALA A 4 -7.46 0.57 19.83
C ALA A 4 -8.36 -0.45 19.14
N VAL A 5 -9.66 -0.34 19.34
CA VAL A 5 -10.64 -1.20 18.67
C VAL A 5 -10.58 -0.82 17.20
N ILE A 6 -10.18 -1.76 16.34
CA ILE A 6 -10.27 -1.57 14.90
C ILE A 6 -11.77 -1.45 14.58
N PRO A 7 -12.20 -0.36 13.91
CA PRO A 7 -13.59 -0.20 13.50
C PRO A 7 -14.04 -1.45 12.75
N THR A 8 -15.10 -2.09 13.22
CA THR A 8 -15.69 -3.21 12.48
C THR A 8 -16.51 -2.62 11.33
N VAL A 9 -16.06 -2.84 10.10
CA VAL A 9 -16.79 -2.51 8.88
C VAL A 9 -17.52 -3.77 8.41
N GLU A 10 -18.85 -3.69 8.29
CA GLU A 10 -19.62 -4.82 7.81
C GLU A 10 -19.40 -5.03 6.30
N GLN A 11 -19.48 -6.28 5.84
CA GLN A 11 -19.14 -6.63 4.47
C GLN A 11 -20.21 -6.14 3.48
N GLY A 12 -19.93 -5.01 2.81
CA GLY A 12 -20.86 -4.31 1.92
C GLY A 12 -21.43 -3.01 2.50
N GLU A 13 -20.93 -2.58 3.66
CA GLU A 13 -21.27 -1.29 4.25
C GLU A 13 -20.75 -0.13 3.38
N GLU A 14 -21.64 0.80 3.03
CA GLU A 14 -21.28 2.04 2.34
C GLU A 14 -20.83 3.08 3.37
N LEU A 15 -19.54 3.44 3.32
CA LEU A 15 -18.97 4.47 4.17
C LEU A 15 -17.79 5.16 3.49
N LEU A 16 -17.38 6.29 4.05
CA LEU A 16 -16.20 7.02 3.59
C LEU A 16 -15.02 6.72 4.51
N VAL A 17 -13.88 6.42 3.91
CA VAL A 17 -12.60 6.32 4.63
C VAL A 17 -11.73 7.48 4.15
N VAL A 18 -11.19 8.27 5.06
CA VAL A 18 -10.18 9.28 4.76
C VAL A 18 -8.82 8.73 5.15
N SER A 19 -7.86 8.77 4.26
CA SER A 19 -6.44 8.53 4.54
C SER A 19 -5.71 9.86 4.37
N PHE A 20 -4.94 10.27 5.38
CA PHE A 20 -4.17 11.51 5.33
C PHE A 20 -2.71 11.24 5.70
N ASP A 21 -1.79 12.01 5.12
CA ASP A 21 -0.36 11.92 5.41
C ASP A 21 0.34 13.26 5.21
N GLY A 22 1.27 13.62 6.10
CA GLY A 22 2.02 14.87 6.04
C GLY A 22 3.53 14.65 6.01
N SER A 23 4.21 15.27 5.05
CA SER A 23 5.67 15.19 4.91
C SER A 23 6.30 16.58 5.04
N ALA A 24 7.46 16.68 5.70
CA ALA A 24 8.18 17.95 5.81
C ALA A 24 9.69 17.75 5.84
N ARG A 25 10.42 18.71 5.28
CA ARG A 25 11.88 18.77 5.37
C ARG A 25 12.30 19.28 6.75
N ASP A 26 13.53 18.93 7.12
CA ASP A 26 14.14 19.45 8.33
C ASP A 26 14.18 20.99 8.33
N LYS A 27 14.15 21.55 9.55
CA LYS A 27 14.28 23.01 9.78
C LYS A 27 13.24 23.86 9.03
N ARG A 28 12.02 23.35 8.83
CA ARG A 28 10.91 24.06 8.16
C ARG A 28 11.25 24.48 6.71
N GLY A 29 12.07 23.70 6.01
CA GLY A 29 12.49 23.97 4.63
C GLY A 29 11.49 23.59 3.53
N GLY A 30 10.19 23.52 3.87
CA GLY A 30 9.12 23.01 3.00
C GLY A 30 8.39 21.81 3.62
N GLY A 31 7.08 21.79 3.45
CA GLY A 31 6.21 20.68 3.82
C GLY A 31 5.13 20.44 2.77
N ALA A 32 4.51 19.28 2.83
CA ALA A 32 3.41 18.91 1.98
C ALA A 32 2.38 18.15 2.80
N CYS A 33 1.13 18.32 2.42
CA CYS A 33 0.02 17.55 2.96
C CYS A 33 -0.71 16.83 1.85
N SER A 34 -1.26 15.65 2.16
CA SER A 34 -2.10 14.89 1.24
C SER A 34 -3.31 14.31 1.97
N ALA A 35 -4.39 14.12 1.23
CA ALA A 35 -5.54 13.38 1.69
C ALA A 35 -6.23 12.65 0.53
N ILE A 36 -6.79 11.49 0.85
CA ILE A 36 -7.55 10.65 -0.07
C ILE A 36 -8.85 10.26 0.62
N VAL A 37 -9.96 10.45 -0.07
CA VAL A 37 -11.28 9.95 0.33
C VAL A 37 -11.60 8.70 -0.48
N TRP A 38 -11.74 7.58 0.20
CA TRP A 38 -12.15 6.30 -0.35
C TRP A 38 -13.65 6.09 -0.13
N LYS A 39 -14.34 5.56 -1.15
CA LYS A 39 -15.72 5.08 -1.00
C LYS A 39 -15.73 3.56 -0.95
N LEU A 40 -16.27 3.02 0.14
CA LEU A 40 -16.51 1.59 0.31
C LEU A 40 -17.89 1.18 -0.23
N PRO A 41 -18.08 -0.10 -0.58
CA PRO A 41 -17.13 -1.21 -0.46
C PRO A 41 -16.10 -1.34 -1.59
N GLU A 42 -16.22 -0.57 -2.67
CA GLU A 42 -15.39 -0.72 -3.88
C GLU A 42 -13.97 -0.15 -3.76
N TRP A 43 -13.67 0.58 -2.68
CA TRP A 43 -12.38 1.25 -2.47
C TRP A 43 -11.99 2.20 -3.61
N ILE A 44 -12.99 2.86 -4.20
CA ILE A 44 -12.77 3.86 -5.24
C ILE A 44 -12.29 5.17 -4.62
N VAL A 45 -11.41 5.87 -5.33
CA VAL A 45 -11.00 7.22 -4.98
C VAL A 45 -12.15 8.17 -5.30
N ALA A 46 -12.84 8.67 -4.28
CA ALA A 46 -13.88 9.68 -4.42
C ALA A 46 -13.29 11.08 -4.63
N ALA A 47 -12.18 11.35 -3.96
CA ALA A 47 -11.37 12.55 -4.12
C ALA A 47 -9.96 12.31 -3.59
N ALA A 48 -8.94 12.88 -4.21
CA ALA A 48 -7.58 12.88 -3.67
C ALA A 48 -6.85 14.16 -4.05
N GLU A 49 -6.12 14.73 -3.10
CA GLU A 49 -5.41 15.99 -3.29
C GLU A 49 -4.15 16.02 -2.42
N SER A 50 -3.11 16.70 -2.92
CA SER A 50 -1.97 17.17 -2.14
C SER A 50 -1.70 18.65 -2.33
N LYS A 51 -1.05 19.26 -1.34
CA LYS A 51 -0.63 20.66 -1.36
C LYS A 51 0.80 20.78 -0.85
N TYR A 52 1.60 21.64 -1.48
CA TYR A 52 2.88 22.08 -0.95
C TYR A 52 2.72 23.38 -0.16
N LEU A 53 3.39 23.45 0.99
CA LEU A 53 3.36 24.56 1.93
C LEU A 53 4.81 24.86 2.38
N PRO A 54 5.34 26.07 2.15
CA PRO A 54 6.77 26.32 2.25
C PRO A 54 7.34 26.30 3.67
N ASP A 55 6.51 26.46 4.70
CA ASP A 55 6.92 26.53 6.10
C ASP A 55 6.00 25.68 6.97
N LEU A 56 6.38 24.41 7.16
CA LEU A 56 5.73 23.49 8.08
C LEU A 56 6.75 22.62 8.79
N THR A 57 6.45 22.28 10.03
CA THR A 57 7.00 21.09 10.71
C THR A 57 6.22 19.84 10.30
N VAL A 58 6.80 18.66 10.51
CA VAL A 58 6.12 17.37 10.22
C VAL A 58 4.75 17.31 10.89
N ASN A 59 4.64 17.63 12.18
CA ASN A 59 3.36 17.59 12.90
C ASN A 59 2.34 18.61 12.38
N GLU A 60 2.78 19.78 11.90
CA GLU A 60 1.89 20.75 11.27
C GLU A 60 1.43 20.23 9.90
N ALA A 61 2.31 19.61 9.11
CA ALA A 61 1.96 18.97 7.84
C ALA A 61 0.89 17.89 8.04
N GLU A 62 1.05 17.00 9.01
CA GLU A 62 0.08 15.96 9.34
C GLU A 62 -1.30 16.52 9.71
N TYR A 63 -1.33 17.62 10.47
CA TYR A 63 -2.59 18.30 10.78
C TYR A 63 -3.20 18.99 9.57
N GLN A 64 -2.39 19.58 8.68
CA GLN A 64 -2.87 20.16 7.43
C GLN A 64 -3.42 19.08 6.50
N SER A 65 -2.84 17.88 6.51
CA SER A 65 -3.35 16.70 5.78
C SER A 65 -4.70 16.26 6.27
N LEU A 66 -4.89 16.17 7.59
CA LEU A 66 -6.19 15.89 8.18
C LEU A 66 -7.24 16.94 7.77
N LEU A 67 -6.88 18.23 7.82
CA LEU A 67 -7.76 19.33 7.40
C LEU A 67 -8.10 19.25 5.91
N LEU A 68 -7.11 18.93 5.06
CA LEU A 68 -7.33 18.70 3.64
C LEU A 68 -8.34 17.57 3.41
N GLY A 69 -8.24 16.49 4.20
CA GLY A 69 -9.23 15.40 4.15
C GLY A 69 -10.64 15.87 4.48
N PHE A 70 -10.82 16.78 5.43
CA PHE A 70 -12.12 17.38 5.71
C PHE A 70 -12.61 18.31 4.59
N ASP A 71 -11.72 19.07 3.96
CA ASP A 71 -12.06 19.91 2.81
C ASP A 71 -12.62 19.04 1.68
N LEU A 72 -11.96 17.92 1.36
CA LEU A 72 -12.40 16.97 0.33
C LEU A 72 -13.75 16.31 0.64
N LEU A 73 -14.09 16.14 1.92
CA LEU A 73 -15.39 15.61 2.32
C LEU A 73 -16.54 16.60 2.11
N SER A 74 -16.28 17.90 1.96
CA SER A 74 -17.31 18.95 1.94
C SER A 74 -18.31 18.81 0.78
N SER A 75 -17.91 18.16 -0.31
CA SER A 75 -18.76 17.87 -1.48
C SER A 75 -19.42 16.49 -1.45
N LEU A 76 -19.20 15.69 -0.40
CA LEU A 76 -19.62 14.30 -0.31
C LEU A 76 -20.70 14.07 0.77
N ASP A 77 -21.62 13.16 0.46
CA ASP A 77 -22.78 12.81 1.30
C ASP A 77 -22.40 12.41 2.73
N GLN A 78 -23.35 12.63 3.64
CA GLN A 78 -23.17 12.38 5.06
C GLN A 78 -23.42 10.90 5.39
N GLY A 79 -22.39 10.22 5.90
CA GLY A 79 -22.46 8.84 6.37
C GLY A 79 -21.42 8.58 7.46
N ARG A 80 -21.25 7.30 7.85
CA ARG A 80 -20.18 6.87 8.75
C ARG A 80 -18.82 7.21 8.12
N LEU A 81 -17.90 7.74 8.92
CA LEU A 81 -16.58 8.17 8.49
C LEU A 81 -15.49 7.49 9.31
N ILE A 82 -14.52 6.86 8.65
CA ILE A 82 -13.29 6.38 9.29
C ILE A 82 -12.14 7.27 8.82
N ILE A 83 -11.34 7.78 9.74
CA ILE A 83 -10.22 8.67 9.46
C ILE A 83 -8.93 7.96 9.85
N CYS A 84 -8.14 7.58 8.86
CA CYS A 84 -6.90 6.84 8.97
C CYS A 84 -5.69 7.77 8.78
N GLY A 85 -4.67 7.57 9.60
CA GLY A 85 -3.36 8.18 9.44
C GLY A 85 -2.33 7.44 10.28
N ASP A 86 -1.06 7.52 9.91
CA ASP A 86 0.04 6.87 10.64
C ASP A 86 0.68 7.78 11.70
N SER A 87 0.30 9.07 11.73
CA SER A 87 0.64 10.01 12.79
C SER A 87 -0.03 9.67 14.12
N ASN A 88 0.67 8.91 14.96
CA ASN A 88 0.21 8.57 16.31
C ASN A 88 -0.09 9.83 17.16
N LEU A 89 0.64 10.92 16.94
CA LEU A 89 0.38 12.19 17.65
C LEU A 89 -0.99 12.76 17.28
N VAL A 90 -1.25 12.97 15.98
CA VAL A 90 -2.50 13.58 15.50
C VAL A 90 -3.69 12.71 15.86
N ILE A 91 -3.62 11.40 15.60
CA ILE A 91 -4.72 10.46 15.92
C ILE A 91 -5.07 10.50 17.40
N ARG A 92 -4.07 10.41 18.29
CA ARG A 92 -4.32 10.40 19.74
C ARG A 92 -4.81 11.75 20.25
N GLN A 93 -4.35 12.87 19.68
CA GLN A 93 -4.87 14.20 20.01
C GLN A 93 -6.32 14.39 19.55
N MET A 94 -6.68 13.88 18.38
CA MET A 94 -8.05 13.96 17.85
C MET A 94 -9.03 13.07 18.61
N ARG A 95 -8.58 11.91 19.09
CA ARG A 95 -9.35 11.05 20.02
C ARG A 95 -9.45 11.61 21.45
N GLY A 96 -8.72 12.68 21.76
CA GLY A 96 -8.68 13.25 23.11
C GLY A 96 -7.87 12.44 24.13
N GLU A 97 -7.06 11.47 23.68
CA GLU A 97 -6.22 10.64 24.54
C GLU A 97 -5.01 11.39 25.11
N ILE A 98 -4.54 12.40 24.38
CA ILE A 98 -3.42 13.26 24.78
C ILE A 98 -3.73 14.72 24.51
N GLU A 99 -3.19 15.61 25.34
CA GLU A 99 -3.37 17.06 25.20
C GLU A 99 -2.51 17.63 24.07
N CYS A 100 -3.07 18.58 23.33
CA CYS A 100 -2.35 19.38 22.35
C CYS A 100 -1.94 20.72 22.99
N LYS A 101 -0.66 20.86 23.35
CA LYS A 101 -0.12 22.07 24.02
C LYS A 101 0.73 22.95 23.11
N ALA A 102 1.17 22.42 21.97
CA ALA A 102 2.03 23.17 21.07
C ALA A 102 1.24 24.35 20.46
N PRO A 103 1.77 25.60 20.53
CA PRO A 103 1.06 26.78 20.04
C PRO A 103 0.67 26.71 18.56
N GLY A 104 1.52 26.11 17.71
CA GLY A 104 1.22 25.92 16.28
C GLY A 104 0.14 24.86 16.00
N LEU A 105 0.04 23.82 16.83
CA LEU A 105 -0.90 22.71 16.62
C LEU A 105 -2.28 22.96 17.24
N THR A 106 -2.35 23.73 18.32
CA THR A 106 -3.60 24.06 19.03
C THR A 106 -4.68 24.64 18.10
N PRO A 107 -4.39 25.65 17.24
CA PRO A 107 -5.39 26.18 16.30
C PRO A 107 -5.75 25.18 15.20
N LEU A 108 -4.81 24.35 14.73
CA LEU A 108 -5.07 23.32 13.72
C LEU A 108 -6.00 22.24 14.27
N ARG A 109 -5.75 21.76 15.49
CA ARG A 109 -6.64 20.82 16.18
C ARG A 109 -8.03 21.39 16.38
N ARG A 110 -8.16 22.66 16.79
CA ARG A 110 -9.47 23.29 16.95
C ARG A 110 -10.26 23.26 15.63
N ARG A 111 -9.64 23.71 14.54
CA ARG A 111 -10.26 23.66 13.20
C ARG A 111 -10.67 22.23 12.82
N ALA A 112 -9.80 21.26 13.08
CA ALA A 112 -10.10 19.86 12.78
C ALA A 112 -11.29 19.32 13.59
N LEU A 113 -11.42 19.72 14.86
CA LEU A 113 -12.57 19.37 15.70
C LEU A 113 -13.87 20.03 15.21
N ASP A 114 -13.80 21.27 14.73
CA ASP A 114 -14.94 22.01 14.19
C ASP A 114 -15.48 21.38 12.88
N CYS A 115 -14.63 20.62 12.16
CA CYS A 115 -14.99 19.90 10.94
C CYS A 115 -15.57 18.49 11.18
N LEU A 116 -15.61 18.01 12.44
CA LEU A 116 -16.03 16.63 12.72
C LEU A 116 -17.51 16.38 12.40
N ARG A 117 -17.76 15.24 11.75
CA ARG A 117 -19.11 14.73 11.49
C ARG A 117 -19.65 14.00 12.71
N THR A 118 -20.97 13.80 12.79
CA THR A 118 -21.61 13.15 13.93
C THR A 118 -21.16 11.70 14.15
N TRP A 119 -20.85 10.96 13.07
CA TRP A 119 -20.43 9.55 13.13
C TRP A 119 -19.03 9.40 12.53
N HIS A 120 -18.00 9.56 13.37
CA HIS A 120 -16.60 9.44 12.96
C HIS A 120 -15.80 8.53 13.89
N GLU A 121 -14.83 7.83 13.34
CA GLU A 121 -13.87 7.02 14.07
C GLU A 121 -12.46 7.35 13.57
N PHE A 122 -11.55 7.70 14.47
CA PHE A 122 -10.13 7.84 14.12
C PHE A 122 -9.44 6.49 14.26
N LEU A 123 -8.61 6.11 13.29
CA LEU A 123 -7.81 4.89 13.29
C LEU A 123 -6.34 5.21 13.05
N HIS A 124 -5.49 4.86 14.02
CA HIS A 124 -4.05 4.84 13.79
C HIS A 124 -3.71 3.59 12.99
N VAL A 125 -2.98 3.78 11.89
CA VAL A 125 -2.47 2.68 11.06
C VAL A 125 -0.95 2.72 11.03
N LYS A 126 -0.32 1.59 10.69
CA LYS A 126 1.12 1.61 10.38
C LYS A 126 1.33 2.27 9.02
N ARG A 127 2.53 2.82 8.80
CA ARG A 127 2.90 3.50 7.55
C ARG A 127 2.68 2.64 6.31
N ASP A 128 2.94 1.33 6.38
CA ASP A 128 2.71 0.40 5.27
C ASP A 128 1.23 0.29 4.85
N TRP A 129 0.28 0.74 5.69
CA TRP A 129 -1.14 0.77 5.38
C TRP A 129 -1.61 2.14 4.86
N ASN A 130 -0.76 3.17 4.94
CA ASN A 130 -1.05 4.55 4.53
C ASN A 130 -0.28 4.98 3.26
N GLN A 131 0.29 4.04 2.52
CA GLN A 131 1.22 4.29 1.41
C GLN A 131 0.67 5.21 0.33
N SER A 132 -0.62 5.10 0.00
CA SER A 132 -1.25 5.96 -1.02
C SER A 132 -1.16 7.44 -0.65
N ALA A 133 -1.46 7.79 0.60
CA ALA A 133 -1.38 9.18 1.06
C ALA A 133 0.08 9.64 1.21
N ASP A 134 0.95 8.78 1.76
CA ASP A 134 2.38 9.07 1.90
C ASP A 134 3.05 9.38 0.54
N ARG A 135 2.80 8.56 -0.49
CA ARG A 135 3.29 8.83 -1.85
C ARG A 135 2.83 10.19 -2.35
N LEU A 136 1.55 10.53 -2.16
CA LEU A 136 0.98 11.78 -2.64
C LEU A 136 1.59 13.00 -1.91
N ALA A 137 1.88 12.89 -0.61
CA ALA A 137 2.57 13.93 0.17
C ALA A 137 4.03 14.07 -0.24
N ASN A 138 4.76 12.95 -0.39
CA ASN A 138 6.17 12.95 -0.74
C ASN A 138 6.42 13.46 -2.17
N THR A 139 5.56 13.10 -3.13
CA THR A 139 5.60 13.66 -4.48
C THR A 139 5.43 15.17 -4.45
N ALA A 140 4.43 15.68 -3.72
CA ALA A 140 4.21 17.11 -3.59
C ALA A 140 5.38 17.85 -2.91
N LEU A 141 6.02 17.22 -1.91
CA LEU A 141 7.20 17.78 -1.25
C LEU A 141 8.45 17.81 -2.16
N HIS A 142 8.58 16.80 -3.01
CA HIS A 142 9.69 16.69 -3.96
C HIS A 142 9.55 17.72 -5.09
N GLN A 143 8.36 17.79 -5.68
CA GLN A 143 8.03 18.71 -6.78
C GLN A 143 7.82 20.16 -6.29
N GLN A 144 7.58 20.35 -4.99
CA GLN A 144 7.18 21.64 -4.39
C GLN A 144 5.89 22.20 -4.97
N GLU A 145 4.98 21.31 -5.37
CA GLU A 145 3.71 21.63 -6.01
C GLU A 145 2.62 20.69 -5.50
N GLY A 146 1.38 21.19 -5.41
CA GLY A 146 0.22 20.37 -5.05
C GLY A 146 -0.40 19.72 -6.29
N THR A 147 -1.14 18.65 -6.11
CA THR A 147 -1.85 17.98 -7.21
C THR A 147 -3.25 17.60 -6.78
N VAL A 148 -4.24 17.92 -7.61
CA VAL A 148 -5.59 17.35 -7.50
C VAL A 148 -5.66 16.16 -8.44
N VAL A 149 -5.93 14.98 -7.89
CA VAL A 149 -6.01 13.74 -8.68
C VAL A 149 -7.33 13.76 -9.45
N THR A 150 -7.21 13.80 -10.79
CA THR A 150 -8.36 13.88 -11.70
C THR A 150 -8.32 12.82 -12.80
N SER A 151 -7.15 12.24 -13.07
CA SER A 151 -7.01 11.16 -14.06
C SER A 151 -7.34 9.81 -13.45
N GLU A 152 -7.90 8.92 -14.28
CA GLU A 152 -8.21 7.53 -13.88
C GLU A 152 -6.92 6.76 -13.57
N ALA A 153 -5.85 6.98 -14.34
CA ALA A 153 -4.55 6.36 -14.12
C ALA A 153 -3.93 6.71 -12.76
N ASP A 154 -3.96 8.00 -12.36
CA ASP A 154 -3.46 8.42 -11.05
C ASP A 154 -4.33 7.87 -9.91
N SER A 155 -5.63 7.72 -10.14
CA SER A 155 -6.56 7.13 -9.16
C SER A 155 -6.29 5.63 -8.98
N ASP A 156 -6.08 4.89 -10.07
CA ASP A 156 -5.73 3.47 -10.06
C ASP A 156 -4.42 3.21 -9.32
N ASP A 157 -3.42 4.08 -9.52
CA ASP A 157 -2.15 4.06 -8.80
C ASP A 157 -2.36 4.15 -7.27
N LEU A 158 -3.24 5.03 -6.81
CA LEU A 158 -3.55 5.14 -5.38
C LEU A 158 -4.26 3.88 -4.86
N VAL A 159 -5.19 3.31 -5.62
CA VAL A 159 -5.91 2.07 -5.27
C VAL A 159 -4.93 0.89 -5.16
N VAL A 160 -3.93 0.82 -6.05
CA VAL A 160 -2.86 -0.19 -6.01
C VAL A 160 -2.07 -0.12 -4.71
N LEU A 161 -1.81 1.07 -4.18
CA LEU A 161 -1.05 1.24 -2.93
C LEU A 161 -1.89 1.07 -1.66
N ASN A 162 -3.23 1.08 -1.78
CA ASN A 162 -4.11 1.16 -0.62
C ASN A 162 -4.26 -0.17 0.13
N ARG A 163 -3.57 -0.35 1.26
CA ARG A 163 -3.68 -1.57 2.06
C ARG A 163 -4.69 -1.50 3.20
N LEU A 164 -5.44 -0.40 3.34
CA LEU A 164 -6.46 -0.24 4.40
C LEU A 164 -7.55 -1.32 4.36
N GLN A 165 -7.84 -1.85 3.17
CA GLN A 165 -8.79 -2.95 2.99
C GLN A 165 -8.40 -4.24 3.74
N GLU A 166 -7.09 -4.50 3.89
CA GLU A 166 -6.58 -5.66 4.62
C GLU A 166 -6.81 -5.54 6.14
N LEU A 167 -7.03 -4.31 6.62
CA LEU A 167 -7.22 -3.98 8.03
C LEU A 167 -8.70 -3.82 8.39
N LEU A 168 -9.48 -3.12 7.55
CA LEU A 168 -10.86 -2.74 7.85
C LEU A 168 -11.88 -3.82 7.49
N LEU A 169 -11.61 -4.65 6.47
CA LEU A 169 -12.53 -5.70 6.08
C LEU A 169 -12.29 -6.97 6.89
N PRO A 170 -13.34 -7.68 7.34
CA PRO A 170 -13.19 -8.97 8.00
C PRO A 170 -12.43 -9.93 7.08
N LYS A 171 -11.36 -10.56 7.59
CA LYS A 171 -10.76 -11.70 6.91
C LYS A 171 -11.82 -12.79 6.86
N ASP A 172 -12.14 -13.28 5.66
CA ASP A 172 -12.98 -14.46 5.52
C ASP A 172 -12.30 -15.60 6.31
N GLU A 173 -12.87 -16.01 7.44
CA GLU A 173 -12.49 -17.24 8.15
C GLU A 173 -12.96 -18.47 7.35
N GLY A 174 -12.61 -18.52 6.06
CA GLY A 174 -13.14 -19.46 5.07
C GLY A 174 -12.16 -20.52 4.59
N SER A 175 -10.93 -20.60 5.12
CA SER A 175 -9.95 -21.62 4.70
C SER A 175 -9.13 -22.27 5.82
N VAL A 176 -9.60 -22.21 7.08
CA VAL A 176 -9.14 -23.19 8.07
C VAL A 176 -10.03 -24.41 7.94
N ALA A 177 -9.54 -25.42 7.21
CA ALA A 177 -10.17 -26.72 7.08
C ALA A 177 -10.50 -27.31 8.46
N ARG A 178 -11.76 -27.20 8.90
CA ARG A 178 -12.34 -28.14 9.86
C ARG A 178 -13.25 -29.09 9.09
N MET A 179 -12.74 -30.29 8.87
CA MET A 179 -13.59 -31.43 8.55
C MET A 179 -14.58 -31.66 9.70
N ALA A 180 -15.87 -31.42 9.49
CA ALA A 180 -16.94 -32.18 10.13
C ALA A 180 -18.31 -31.91 9.49
N ALA A 181 -18.90 -33.02 9.03
CA ALA A 181 -20.33 -33.34 8.89
C ALA A 181 -21.26 -32.44 8.05
N THR A 182 -21.66 -33.04 6.93
CA THR A 182 -22.78 -32.71 6.05
C THR A 182 -24.08 -32.36 6.77
N THR A 183 -24.70 -31.22 6.42
CA THR A 183 -26.16 -31.13 6.20
C THR A 183 -26.47 -30.18 5.04
N ARG A 184 -27.41 -30.60 4.19
CA ARG A 184 -27.90 -29.91 2.99
C ARG A 184 -28.72 -28.66 3.35
N SER A 185 -28.53 -27.53 2.66
CA SER A 185 -29.59 -26.81 1.92
C SER A 185 -29.04 -25.58 1.18
N ARG A 186 -29.75 -25.19 0.12
CA ARG A 186 -29.43 -24.25 -0.97
C ARG A 186 -29.38 -22.78 -0.51
N THR A 187 -28.33 -22.06 -0.90
CA THR A 187 -28.42 -20.75 -1.59
C THR A 187 -27.07 -20.37 -2.20
N ARG A 188 -26.75 -20.99 -3.33
CA ARG A 188 -25.58 -20.68 -4.16
C ARG A 188 -25.99 -19.63 -5.18
N SER A 189 -25.95 -18.35 -4.82
CA SER A 189 -26.13 -17.25 -5.80
C SER A 189 -25.64 -15.85 -5.37
N LYS A 190 -25.14 -15.63 -4.15
CA LYS A 190 -24.67 -14.29 -3.70
C LYS A 190 -23.17 -14.16 -3.51
N ASN A 191 -22.43 -15.26 -3.46
CA ASN A 191 -20.97 -15.26 -3.30
C ASN A 191 -20.22 -14.93 -4.60
N SER A 192 -20.87 -15.08 -5.76
CA SER A 192 -20.24 -14.89 -7.08
C SER A 192 -19.92 -13.42 -7.40
N ALA A 193 -20.68 -12.45 -6.88
CA ALA A 193 -20.40 -11.03 -7.10
C ALA A 193 -19.37 -10.47 -6.10
N LYS A 194 -19.22 -11.12 -4.95
CA LYS A 194 -18.42 -10.69 -3.79
C LYS A 194 -16.95 -11.09 -3.90
N VAL A 195 -16.67 -12.28 -4.45
CA VAL A 195 -15.31 -12.72 -4.82
C VAL A 195 -14.75 -11.80 -5.92
N LEU A 196 -15.60 -11.34 -6.84
CA LEU A 196 -15.17 -10.47 -7.96
C LEU A 196 -14.64 -9.09 -7.53
N GLN A 197 -14.93 -8.57 -6.33
CA GLN A 197 -14.56 -7.20 -5.93
C GLN A 197 -13.17 -7.09 -5.27
N LEU A 198 -12.85 -7.99 -4.32
CA LEU A 198 -11.48 -8.15 -3.80
C LEU A 198 -10.54 -8.60 -4.92
N ASP A 199 -11.06 -9.43 -5.83
CA ASP A 199 -10.40 -9.82 -7.05
C ASP A 199 -10.09 -8.62 -7.96
N VAL A 200 -10.92 -7.57 -8.07
CA VAL A 200 -10.62 -6.46 -9.00
C VAL A 200 -9.39 -5.67 -8.56
N VAL A 201 -9.28 -5.28 -7.29
CA VAL A 201 -8.09 -4.56 -6.79
C VAL A 201 -6.87 -5.48 -6.77
N GLN A 202 -7.01 -6.74 -6.37
CA GLN A 202 -5.93 -7.73 -6.44
C GLN A 202 -5.51 -7.99 -7.90
N ARG A 203 -6.45 -8.07 -8.84
CA ARG A 203 -6.17 -8.22 -10.29
C ARG A 203 -5.49 -6.99 -10.85
N ILE A 204 -5.94 -5.78 -10.52
CA ILE A 204 -5.27 -4.54 -10.98
C ILE A 204 -3.82 -4.51 -10.47
N ARG A 205 -3.59 -4.89 -9.20
CA ARG A 205 -2.24 -5.02 -8.63
C ARG A 205 -1.41 -6.08 -9.36
N THR A 206 -1.94 -7.29 -9.49
CA THR A 206 -1.29 -8.41 -10.17
C THR A 206 -0.98 -8.09 -11.64
N ASP A 207 -1.90 -7.47 -12.37
CA ASP A 207 -1.74 -7.11 -13.78
C ASP A 207 -0.68 -6.01 -13.98
N ARG A 208 -0.55 -5.06 -13.05
CA ARG A 208 0.51 -4.03 -13.13
C ARG A 208 1.88 -4.64 -12.83
N ILE A 209 1.98 -5.47 -11.79
CA ILE A 209 3.23 -6.18 -11.48
C ILE A 209 3.62 -7.10 -12.63
N LEU A 210 2.65 -7.82 -13.21
CA LEU A 210 2.88 -8.66 -14.38
C LEU A 210 3.36 -7.85 -15.58
N ARG A 211 2.73 -6.69 -15.86
CA ARG A 211 3.17 -5.79 -16.94
C ARG A 211 4.60 -5.30 -16.72
N ALA A 212 4.91 -4.75 -15.55
CA ALA A 212 6.26 -4.29 -15.24
C ALA A 212 7.29 -5.44 -15.31
N GLN A 213 6.93 -6.64 -14.82
CA GLN A 213 7.78 -7.81 -14.94
C GLN A 213 8.04 -8.18 -16.40
N ASN A 214 7.08 -7.95 -17.28
CA ASN A 214 7.20 -8.24 -18.70
C ASN A 214 7.91 -7.13 -19.50
N GLU A 215 8.21 -5.99 -18.88
CA GLU A 215 9.05 -4.94 -19.47
C GLU A 215 10.54 -5.18 -19.19
N GLU A 216 10.88 -5.87 -18.10
CA GLU A 216 12.25 -6.22 -17.77
C GLU A 216 12.74 -7.47 -18.54
N LYS A 217 13.68 -7.25 -19.47
CA LYS A 217 14.19 -8.30 -20.37
C LYS A 217 14.68 -9.56 -19.63
N TRP A 218 15.33 -9.42 -18.48
CA TRP A 218 15.83 -10.59 -17.74
C TRP A 218 14.71 -11.43 -17.12
N ILE A 219 13.61 -10.79 -16.70
CA ILE A 219 12.43 -11.46 -16.16
C ILE A 219 11.70 -12.20 -17.27
N VAL A 220 11.52 -11.56 -18.43
CA VAL A 220 10.93 -12.19 -19.63
C VAL A 220 11.73 -13.44 -20.01
N ASN A 221 13.05 -13.32 -20.10
CA ASN A 221 13.94 -14.44 -20.44
C ASN A 221 13.86 -15.58 -19.41
N LEU A 222 13.79 -15.24 -18.11
CA LEU A 222 13.70 -16.25 -17.05
C LEU A 222 12.35 -16.97 -17.04
N LYS A 223 11.24 -16.24 -17.25
CA LYS A 223 9.89 -16.84 -17.39
C LYS A 223 9.83 -17.79 -18.58
N ALA A 224 10.39 -17.39 -19.72
CA ALA A 224 10.47 -18.21 -20.94
C ALA A 224 11.31 -19.49 -20.67
N TYR A 225 12.48 -19.35 -20.03
CA TYR A 225 13.33 -20.46 -19.64
C TYR A 225 12.63 -21.45 -18.68
N LEU A 226 11.95 -20.95 -17.64
CA LEU A 226 11.20 -21.76 -16.66
C LEU A 226 10.00 -22.47 -17.30
N SER A 227 9.36 -21.83 -18.28
CA SER A 227 8.23 -22.40 -19.03
C SER A 227 8.66 -23.38 -20.13
N GLY A 228 9.97 -23.46 -20.41
CA GLY A 228 10.53 -24.27 -21.49
C GLY A 228 10.34 -23.69 -22.90
N ASP A 229 9.91 -22.43 -22.99
CA ASP A 229 9.79 -21.69 -24.25
C ASP A 229 11.13 -21.04 -24.57
N LEU A 230 11.88 -21.64 -25.49
CA LEU A 230 13.25 -21.24 -25.84
C LEU A 230 13.35 -20.62 -27.24
N GLU A 231 12.22 -20.33 -27.90
CA GLU A 231 12.21 -19.87 -29.30
C GLU A 231 12.95 -18.53 -29.48
N ASP A 232 12.78 -17.61 -28.52
CA ASP A 232 13.35 -16.26 -28.55
C ASP A 232 14.63 -16.09 -27.70
N LEU A 233 15.12 -17.16 -27.07
CA LEU A 233 16.28 -17.13 -26.17
C LEU A 233 17.57 -17.50 -26.89
N ASP A 234 18.57 -16.62 -26.83
CA ASP A 234 19.91 -16.98 -27.30
C ASP A 234 20.66 -17.90 -26.31
N ALA A 235 21.72 -18.55 -26.79
CA ALA A 235 22.47 -19.51 -25.97
C ALA A 235 23.16 -18.86 -24.75
N GLY A 236 23.49 -17.56 -24.80
CA GLY A 236 24.00 -16.79 -23.68
C GLY A 236 22.93 -16.49 -22.64
N GLU A 237 21.75 -16.07 -23.09
CA GLU A 237 20.58 -15.79 -22.26
C GLU A 237 20.07 -17.04 -21.55
N ALA A 238 19.96 -18.18 -22.25
CA ALA A 238 19.58 -19.45 -21.64
C ALA A 238 20.57 -19.91 -20.56
N ARG A 239 21.87 -19.69 -20.78
CA ARG A 239 22.91 -19.98 -19.77
C ARG A 239 22.81 -19.06 -18.55
N ALA A 240 22.41 -17.81 -18.74
CA ALA A 240 22.21 -16.87 -17.64
C ALA A 240 21.00 -17.29 -16.79
N CYS A 241 19.88 -17.65 -17.44
CA CYS A 241 18.67 -18.12 -16.75
C CYS A 241 18.93 -19.40 -15.95
N ASN A 242 19.63 -20.39 -16.53
CA ASN A 242 19.97 -21.65 -15.85
C ASN A 242 20.75 -21.45 -14.52
N LYS A 243 21.53 -20.38 -14.38
CA LYS A 243 22.29 -20.13 -13.15
C LYS A 243 21.42 -19.74 -11.95
N ILE A 244 20.26 -19.17 -12.22
CA ILE A 244 19.37 -18.60 -11.19
C ILE A 244 18.03 -19.34 -11.11
N ALA A 245 17.64 -20.09 -12.15
CA ALA A 245 16.34 -20.73 -12.27
C ALA A 245 15.93 -21.60 -11.07
N ASP A 246 16.89 -22.17 -10.34
CA ASP A 246 16.59 -22.98 -9.16
C ASP A 246 15.94 -22.20 -8.00
N ASP A 247 16.14 -20.88 -7.94
CA ASP A 247 15.60 -20.01 -6.90
C ASP A 247 14.34 -19.26 -7.33
N TYR A 248 13.79 -19.55 -8.51
CA TYR A 248 12.62 -18.85 -9.04
C TYR A 248 11.55 -19.82 -9.53
N ASP A 249 10.30 -19.37 -9.51
CA ASP A 249 9.15 -20.09 -10.03
C ASP A 249 8.18 -19.12 -10.71
N VAL A 250 7.30 -19.62 -11.56
CA VAL A 250 6.23 -18.81 -12.19
C VAL A 250 4.89 -19.34 -11.71
N ASP A 251 4.04 -18.46 -11.18
CA ASP A 251 2.71 -18.86 -10.71
C ASP A 251 1.72 -19.07 -11.87
N ASP A 252 0.51 -19.54 -11.54
CA ASP A 252 -0.57 -19.77 -12.50
C ASP A 252 -1.02 -18.50 -13.25
N ASN A 253 -0.67 -17.30 -12.75
CA ASN A 253 -0.98 -16.01 -13.36
C ASN A 253 0.20 -15.43 -14.17
N GLY A 254 1.30 -16.16 -14.30
CA GLY A 254 2.49 -15.73 -15.02
C GLY A 254 3.38 -14.76 -14.24
N LEU A 255 3.17 -14.58 -12.93
CA LEU A 255 4.04 -13.78 -12.07
C LEU A 255 5.30 -14.56 -11.69
N LEU A 256 6.45 -13.90 -11.80
CA LEU A 256 7.72 -14.45 -11.33
C LEU A 256 7.83 -14.32 -9.80
N LEU A 257 8.18 -15.43 -9.16
CA LEU A 257 8.33 -15.58 -7.72
C LEU A 257 9.76 -15.99 -7.39
N TYR A 258 10.30 -15.47 -6.29
CA TYR A 258 11.55 -15.90 -5.71
C TYR A 258 11.29 -16.91 -4.59
N CYS A 259 11.89 -18.09 -4.76
CA CYS A 259 11.69 -19.31 -3.99
C CYS A 259 13.06 -19.89 -3.61
N PRO A 260 13.76 -19.32 -2.61
CA PRO A 260 15.10 -19.76 -2.25
C PRO A 260 15.10 -21.23 -1.83
N ARG A 261 15.85 -22.08 -2.55
CA ARG A 261 15.98 -23.50 -2.18
C ARG A 261 17.06 -23.64 -1.12
N ALA A 262 16.64 -23.97 0.10
CA ALA A 262 17.57 -24.18 1.22
C ALA A 262 18.62 -25.24 0.86
N GLY A 263 19.90 -24.85 1.01
CA GLY A 263 20.96 -25.79 1.31
C GLY A 263 20.56 -26.64 2.52
N ARG A 264 20.95 -27.90 2.50
CA ARG A 264 20.71 -28.87 3.58
C ARG A 264 21.33 -28.36 4.89
N ASP A 265 20.59 -27.66 5.74
CA ASP A 265 20.54 -27.91 7.18
C ASP A 265 19.51 -27.05 7.92
N ASP A 266 18.86 -27.72 8.87
CA ASP A 266 18.17 -27.28 10.10
C ASP A 266 17.31 -26.00 10.18
N GLY A 267 16.05 -26.24 10.59
CA GLY A 267 15.47 -25.54 11.74
C GLY A 267 14.65 -24.28 11.45
N GLU A 268 13.39 -24.49 11.06
CA GLU A 268 12.24 -23.59 11.24
C GLU A 268 12.46 -22.07 11.02
N ARG A 269 11.97 -21.57 9.88
CA ARG A 269 10.99 -20.47 9.83
C ARG A 269 10.53 -20.24 8.39
N ASP A 270 9.21 -20.24 8.18
CA ASP A 270 8.49 -19.68 7.03
C ASP A 270 9.22 -19.66 5.68
N ARG A 271 8.96 -20.71 4.87
CA ARG A 271 9.27 -20.72 3.43
C ARG A 271 8.35 -19.73 2.70
N LEU A 272 8.62 -18.44 2.87
CA LEU A 272 7.89 -17.36 2.22
C LEU A 272 8.36 -17.26 0.76
N VAL A 273 7.51 -17.70 -0.15
CA VAL A 273 7.56 -17.35 -1.56
C VAL A 273 7.43 -15.82 -1.66
N LYS A 274 8.36 -15.17 -2.37
CA LYS A 274 8.38 -13.70 -2.51
C LYS A 274 8.02 -13.30 -3.94
N LEU A 275 7.17 -12.30 -4.10
CA LEU A 275 6.86 -11.74 -5.41
C LEU A 275 8.04 -10.88 -5.90
N VAL A 276 8.49 -11.10 -7.14
CA VAL A 276 9.54 -10.27 -7.76
C VAL A 276 8.91 -8.94 -8.20
N VAL A 277 9.36 -7.82 -7.63
CA VAL A 277 8.85 -6.48 -7.99
C VAL A 277 9.94 -5.71 -8.76
N PRO A 278 9.68 -5.37 -10.03
CA PRO A 278 10.55 -4.55 -10.91
C PRO A 278 11.05 -3.22 -10.32
N GLU A 279 12.19 -2.72 -10.82
CA GLU A 279 12.90 -1.53 -10.29
C GLU A 279 12.13 -0.21 -10.50
N ASP A 280 11.35 -0.09 -11.56
CA ASP A 280 10.42 1.02 -11.84
C ASP A 280 9.27 1.09 -10.82
N LEU A 281 8.91 -0.05 -10.22
CA LEU A 281 7.96 -0.15 -9.11
C LEU A 281 8.64 -0.11 -7.73
N GLN A 282 9.98 -0.08 -7.65
CA GLN A 282 10.68 -0.02 -6.38
C GLN A 282 10.48 1.32 -5.65
N GLN A 283 10.31 2.46 -6.33
CA GLN A 283 10.00 3.72 -5.62
C GLN A 283 8.60 3.72 -4.99
N ASP A 284 7.66 2.96 -5.56
CA ASP A 284 6.35 2.72 -4.98
C ASP A 284 6.42 1.75 -3.75
N VAL A 285 7.55 1.04 -3.56
CA VAL A 285 7.79 0.06 -2.47
C VAL A 285 8.87 0.52 -1.46
N LEU A 286 9.80 1.41 -1.83
CA LEU A 286 10.99 1.80 -1.04
C LEU A 286 10.78 3.05 -0.16
N VAL A 287 9.68 3.79 -0.33
CA VAL A 287 9.30 4.85 0.64
C VAL A 287 8.74 4.24 1.96
N VAL A 288 8.67 2.91 2.04
CA VAL A 288 7.86 2.13 3.00
C VAL A 288 8.65 1.50 4.16
N ALA A 289 9.85 1.95 4.55
CA ALA A 289 10.52 1.32 5.71
C ALA A 289 11.40 2.24 6.56
N PRO A 290 11.00 2.60 7.80
CA PRO A 290 11.97 2.88 8.84
C PRO A 290 12.50 1.57 9.42
N ALA A 291 13.83 1.52 9.54
CA ALA A 291 14.64 0.50 10.19
C ALA A 291 13.99 -0.19 11.41
N ALA A 292 13.39 -1.36 11.19
CA ALA A 292 13.11 -2.33 12.25
C ALA A 292 13.06 -3.78 11.76
N ASP A 293 13.10 -4.02 10.44
CA ASP A 293 13.14 -5.37 9.91
C ASP A 293 14.45 -5.63 9.15
N ASP A 294 15.28 -6.51 9.71
CA ASP A 294 16.42 -7.20 9.06
C ASP A 294 16.01 -7.97 7.76
N PHE A 295 14.72 -7.88 7.39
CA PHE A 295 14.05 -8.58 6.30
C PHE A 295 14.22 -7.91 4.93
N CYS A 296 14.27 -6.57 4.86
CA CYS A 296 14.60 -5.84 3.63
C CYS A 296 16.13 -5.69 3.45
N ALA A 297 16.87 -5.61 4.55
CA ALA A 297 18.33 -5.49 4.52
C ALA A 297 19.00 -6.73 3.88
N ARG A 298 18.45 -7.93 4.04
CA ARG A 298 19.01 -9.16 3.42
C ARG A 298 18.78 -9.28 1.92
N ILE A 299 17.69 -8.73 1.38
CA ILE A 299 17.49 -8.67 -0.09
C ILE A 299 18.52 -7.72 -0.71
N LEU A 300 18.83 -6.59 -0.06
CA LEU A 300 19.89 -5.69 -0.53
C LEU A 300 21.31 -6.23 -0.30
N HIS A 301 21.53 -7.02 0.75
CA HIS A 301 22.87 -7.54 1.07
C HIS A 301 23.31 -8.71 0.18
N GLU A 302 22.39 -9.49 -0.40
CA GLU A 302 22.71 -10.47 -1.45
C GLU A 302 22.79 -9.83 -2.86
N TYR A 303 22.10 -8.70 -3.10
CA TYR A 303 22.23 -7.95 -4.35
C TYR A 303 23.57 -7.22 -4.52
N HIS A 304 24.34 -7.07 -3.45
CA HIS A 304 25.67 -6.45 -3.51
C HIS A 304 26.78 -7.39 -4.02
N ASP A 305 26.53 -8.71 -4.08
CA ASP A 305 27.47 -9.73 -4.57
C ASP A 305 27.05 -10.42 -5.88
N ALA A 306 25.90 -10.05 -6.46
CA ALA A 306 25.62 -10.37 -7.86
C ALA A 306 26.50 -9.46 -8.77
N PRO A 307 27.25 -10.02 -9.73
CA PRO A 307 28.29 -9.28 -10.45
C PRO A 307 27.68 -8.07 -11.17
N ARG A 308 28.17 -6.89 -10.77
CA ARG A 308 27.99 -5.59 -11.41
C ARG A 308 28.03 -5.71 -12.94
N TRP A 309 26.89 -5.53 -13.59
CA TRP A 309 26.82 -5.19 -15.02
C TRP A 309 26.50 -3.70 -15.18
N ARG A 310 27.38 -2.84 -14.64
CA ARG A 310 27.62 -1.51 -15.20
C ARG A 310 29.02 -1.54 -15.80
N THR A 311 29.11 -1.60 -17.13
CA THR A 311 30.02 -0.88 -18.03
C THR A 311 30.26 -1.65 -19.34
N SER A 312 30.38 -0.89 -20.44
CA SER A 312 30.34 -1.25 -21.87
C SER A 312 28.93 -1.62 -22.31
N TRP A 313 28.23 -0.83 -23.14
CA TRP A 313 28.60 -0.13 -24.38
C TRP A 313 27.94 1.26 -24.38
N SER A 314 28.54 2.40 -24.69
CA SER A 314 29.82 2.81 -25.32
C SER A 314 30.44 3.97 -24.53
#